data_AF-A0A522D9W7-F1
#
_entry.id   AF-A0A522D9W7-F1
#
_cell.length_a   1.000
_cell.length_b   1.000
_cell.length_c   1.000
_cell.angle_alpha   90.00
_cell.angle_beta   90.00
_cell.angle_gamma   90.00
#
_symmetry.space_group_name_H-M   'P 1'
#
loop_
_entity.id
_entity.type
_entity.pdbx_description
1 polymer ?
#
loop_
_entity_poly.entity_id
_entity_poly.type
_entity_poly.pdbx_seq_one_letter_code
_entity_poly.pdbx_strand_id
1 'polypeptide(L)'
;MEDTSIVVLRTVDKLSARTHTFDIPVDKTVKFGNSLFIKVRACRKASPLDLPESAAFLQIWERKPAEPKSRWLFSGWMFASSPSLSRLDHAVYDVWVIECRNATTSKSEEFSSETAPDRAPDAQPLTGKEDDIGFVQGAAPAPDKAAERVKPEAAPAPASPPATKSPEEKPAQKLRPPPAHSSVPPLEKLPGSFDDGDSAADSDDGAD
;
A
#
# COMPACT_ATOMS: atom_id res chain seq x y z
N MET A 1 -13.25 -12.85 -0.30
CA MET A 1 -12.53 -11.70 0.29
C MET A 1 -13.39 -11.15 1.42
N GLU A 2 -12.84 -11.07 2.61
CA GLU A 2 -13.52 -10.70 3.86
C GLU A 2 -13.10 -9.28 4.27
N ASP A 3 -14.04 -8.44 4.69
CA ASP A 3 -13.73 -7.10 5.21
C ASP A 3 -13.26 -7.18 6.66
N THR A 4 -12.17 -6.49 6.99
CA THR A 4 -11.60 -6.45 8.35
C THR A 4 -11.60 -5.03 8.90
N SER A 5 -11.55 -4.91 10.23
CA SER A 5 -11.64 -3.60 10.91
C SER A 5 -10.31 -2.90 11.16
N ILE A 6 -9.16 -3.57 10.99
CA ILE A 6 -7.83 -3.01 11.21
C ILE A 6 -6.95 -3.25 9.98
N VAL A 7 -6.23 -2.20 9.57
CA VAL A 7 -5.11 -2.27 8.61
C VAL A 7 -3.80 -2.16 9.39
N VAL A 8 -2.84 -3.02 9.06
CA VAL A 8 -1.44 -2.86 9.48
C VAL A 8 -0.68 -2.20 8.33
N LEU A 9 -0.21 -0.99 8.54
CA LEU A 9 0.61 -0.24 7.58
C LEU A 9 2.05 -0.19 8.04
N ARG A 10 2.98 -0.22 7.09
CA ARG A 10 4.38 0.12 7.32
C ARG A 10 4.73 1.41 6.60
N THR A 11 5.54 2.22 7.27
CA THR A 11 6.02 3.49 6.73
C THR A 11 7.52 3.60 6.95
N VAL A 12 8.24 4.01 5.92
CA VAL A 12 9.67 4.33 5.99
C VAL A 12 9.84 5.83 5.79
N ASP A 13 10.57 6.46 6.71
CA ASP A 13 11.14 7.78 6.51
C ASP A 13 12.50 7.62 5.84
N LYS A 14 12.58 8.04 4.58
CA LYS A 14 13.77 7.95 3.74
C LYS A 14 14.89 8.90 4.20
N LEU A 15 14.56 9.97 4.95
CA LEU A 15 15.56 10.90 5.48
C LEU A 15 16.22 10.37 6.75
N SER A 16 15.44 9.76 7.64
CA SER A 16 15.96 9.20 8.89
C SER A 16 16.31 7.71 8.83
N ALA A 17 16.00 7.05 7.71
CA ALA A 17 16.11 5.59 7.51
C ALA A 17 15.34 4.77 8.57
N ARG A 18 14.28 5.34 9.17
CA ARG A 18 13.48 4.68 10.20
C ARG A 18 12.21 4.07 9.62
N THR A 19 11.91 2.86 10.07
CA THR A 19 10.68 2.15 9.72
C THR A 19 9.72 2.16 10.90
N HIS A 20 8.46 2.46 10.66
CA HIS A 20 7.39 2.41 11.64
C HIS A 20 6.26 1.53 11.14
N THR A 21 5.64 0.76 12.04
CA THR A 21 4.46 -0.06 11.73
C THR A 21 3.30 0.42 12.59
N PHE A 22 2.12 0.59 11.99
CA PHE A 22 0.94 1.15 12.63
C PHE A 22 -0.29 0.28 12.38
N ASP A 23 -1.08 0.12 13.43
CA ASP A 23 -2.41 -0.47 13.34
C ASP A 23 -3.43 0.66 13.30
N ILE A 24 -4.18 0.75 12.20
CA ILE A 24 -5.14 1.82 11.98
C ILE A 24 -6.52 1.19 11.77
N PRO A 25 -7.50 1.53 12.61
CA PRO A 25 -8.87 1.07 12.37
C PRO A 25 -9.43 1.69 11.09
N VAL A 26 -10.32 0.97 10.42
CA VAL A 26 -11.03 1.47 9.24
C VAL A 26 -11.81 2.75 9.59
N ASP A 27 -11.84 3.69 8.63
CA ASP A 27 -12.40 5.06 8.74
C ASP A 27 -11.71 5.98 9.75
N LYS A 28 -10.58 5.56 10.34
CA LYS A 28 -9.72 6.46 11.13
C LYS A 28 -8.68 7.14 10.26
N THR A 29 -8.28 8.32 10.71
CA THR A 29 -7.19 9.11 10.12
C THR A 29 -6.10 9.22 11.16
N VAL A 30 -4.86 8.93 10.76
CA VAL A 30 -3.67 9.10 11.60
C VAL A 30 -2.74 10.12 10.96
N LYS A 31 -2.00 10.82 11.80
CA LYS A 31 -0.91 11.70 11.38
C LYS A 31 0.41 10.96 11.55
N PHE A 32 1.23 10.95 10.51
CA PHE A 32 2.58 10.41 10.55
C PHE A 32 3.61 11.52 10.29
N GLY A 33 4.69 11.54 11.06
CA GLY A 33 5.71 12.58 11.00
C GLY A 33 5.13 13.99 11.18
N ASN A 34 5.63 14.94 10.40
CA ASN A 34 5.29 16.36 10.57
C ASN A 34 4.08 16.79 9.73
N SER A 35 3.90 16.21 8.54
CA SER A 35 2.97 16.71 7.51
C SER A 35 2.07 15.65 6.86
N LEU A 36 2.27 14.35 7.09
CA LEU A 36 1.54 13.28 6.39
C LEU A 36 0.28 12.86 7.16
N PHE A 37 -0.84 12.75 6.45
CA PHE A 37 -2.12 12.28 6.98
C PHE A 37 -2.60 11.09 6.17
N ILE A 38 -2.90 9.98 6.85
CA ILE A 38 -3.32 8.72 6.25
C ILE A 38 -4.71 8.38 6.76
N LYS A 39 -5.67 8.25 5.85
CA LYS A 39 -7.03 7.78 6.16
C LYS A 39 -7.27 6.43 5.51
N VAL A 40 -7.67 5.47 6.32
CA VAL A 40 -8.12 4.16 5.87
C VAL A 40 -9.60 4.22 5.55
N ARG A 41 -10.04 3.69 4.41
CA ARG A 41 -11.48 3.55 4.09
C ARG A 41 -11.97 2.11 4.05
N ALA A 42 -11.11 1.16 3.70
CA ALA A 42 -11.45 -0.25 3.65
C ALA A 42 -10.19 -1.11 3.85
N CYS A 43 -10.36 -2.29 4.43
CA CYS A 43 -9.35 -3.33 4.53
C CYS A 43 -10.02 -4.66 4.19
N ARG A 44 -9.44 -5.42 3.28
CA ARG A 44 -9.95 -6.70 2.81
C ARG A 44 -8.87 -7.76 2.84
N LYS A 45 -9.20 -8.91 3.39
CA LYS A 45 -8.33 -10.09 3.43
C LYS A 45 -8.89 -11.17 2.50
N ALA A 46 -8.03 -11.84 1.74
CA ALA A 46 -8.42 -13.01 0.95
C ALA A 46 -8.79 -14.18 1.87
N SER A 47 -9.62 -15.09 1.36
CA SER A 47 -9.95 -16.33 2.05
C SER A 47 -8.68 -17.17 2.23
N PRO A 48 -8.54 -17.96 3.31
CA PRO A 48 -7.40 -18.84 3.48
C PRO A 48 -7.27 -19.96 2.43
N LEU A 49 -8.34 -20.24 1.67
CA LEU A 49 -8.30 -21.20 0.56
C LEU A 49 -7.74 -20.59 -0.74
N ASP A 50 -7.75 -19.26 -0.85
CA ASP A 50 -7.18 -18.53 -1.98
C ASP A 50 -5.71 -18.14 -1.67
N LEU A 51 -5.00 -17.54 -2.63
CA LEU A 51 -3.69 -16.95 -2.33
C LEU A 51 -3.85 -15.87 -1.25
N PRO A 52 -3.02 -15.90 -0.19
CA PRO A 52 -3.12 -14.96 0.91
C PRO A 52 -2.78 -13.54 0.43
N GLU A 53 -3.80 -12.72 0.26
CA GLU A 53 -3.69 -11.33 -0.14
C GLU A 53 -4.43 -10.42 0.86
N SER A 54 -3.84 -9.26 1.16
CA SER A 54 -4.49 -8.22 1.95
C SER A 54 -4.47 -6.91 1.18
N ALA A 55 -5.64 -6.37 0.89
CA ALA A 55 -5.78 -5.13 0.15
C ALA A 55 -6.48 -4.06 1.00
N ALA A 56 -5.97 -2.84 1.00
CA ALA A 56 -6.59 -1.72 1.72
C ALA A 56 -6.76 -0.49 0.82
N PHE A 57 -7.91 0.18 0.93
CA PHE A 57 -8.13 1.46 0.27
C PHE A 57 -7.69 2.60 1.18
N LEU A 58 -6.67 3.32 0.75
CA LEU A 58 -6.06 4.42 1.52
C LEU A 58 -6.22 5.74 0.79
N GLN A 59 -6.45 6.79 1.57
CA GLN A 59 -6.46 8.18 1.14
C GLN A 59 -5.38 8.91 1.92
N ILE A 60 -4.35 9.40 1.23
CA ILE A 60 -3.17 10.01 1.85
C ILE A 60 -3.00 11.43 1.29
N TRP A 61 -2.83 12.39 2.19
CA TRP A 61 -2.57 13.78 1.85
C TRP A 61 -1.49 14.37 2.74
N GLU A 62 -0.85 15.41 2.24
CA GLU A 62 0.12 16.21 2.96
C GLU A 62 -0.49 17.56 3.35
N ARG A 63 -0.19 18.02 4.56
CA ARG A 63 -0.46 19.39 4.98
C ARG A 63 0.79 19.97 5.63
N LYS A 64 1.44 20.90 4.93
CA LYS A 64 2.63 21.59 5.43
C LYS A 64 2.21 22.78 6.30
N PRO A 65 2.88 23.08 7.42
CA PRO A 65 2.54 24.23 8.26
C PRO A 65 2.61 25.58 7.53
N ALA A 66 3.52 25.70 6.54
CA ALA A 66 3.73 26.91 5.77
C ALA A 66 2.64 27.16 4.69
N GLU A 67 1.87 26.13 4.34
CA GLU A 67 0.88 26.19 3.26
C GLU A 67 -0.53 25.93 3.81
N PRO A 68 -1.51 26.82 3.58
CA PRO A 68 -2.86 26.63 4.10
C PRO A 68 -3.64 25.51 3.39
N LYS A 69 -3.14 25.02 2.24
CA LYS A 69 -3.83 24.03 1.41
C LYS A 69 -3.24 22.63 1.63
N SER A 70 -4.11 21.64 1.84
CA SER A 70 -3.72 20.23 1.80
C SER A 70 -3.51 19.77 0.37
N ARG A 71 -2.49 18.94 0.14
CA ARG A 71 -2.19 18.34 -1.17
C ARG A 71 -2.46 16.84 -1.13
N TRP A 72 -3.30 16.35 -2.04
CA TRP A 72 -3.52 14.92 -2.21
C TRP A 72 -2.27 14.24 -2.76
N LEU A 73 -1.86 13.12 -2.14
CA LEU A 73 -0.70 12.33 -2.57
C LEU A 73 -1.13 11.02 -3.21
N PHE A 74 -2.09 10.34 -2.60
CA PHE A 74 -2.51 9.00 -3.01
C PHE A 74 -3.98 8.78 -2.65
N SER A 75 -4.71 8.10 -3.53
CA SER A 75 -6.05 7.61 -3.26
C SER A 75 -6.27 6.36 -4.09
N GLY A 76 -6.24 5.19 -3.46
CA GLY A 76 -6.31 3.93 -4.19
C GLY A 76 -6.18 2.69 -3.30
N TRP A 77 -6.20 1.53 -3.95
CA TRP A 77 -6.01 0.23 -3.32
C TRP A 77 -4.54 -0.13 -3.25
N MET A 78 -4.03 -0.41 -2.06
CA MET A 78 -2.70 -0.99 -1.83
C MET A 78 -2.81 -2.49 -1.57
N PHE A 79 -1.84 -3.26 -2.06
CA PHE A 79 -1.76 -4.72 -1.97
C PHE A 79 -0.57 -5.13 -1.11
N ALA A 80 -0.80 -6.05 -0.18
CA ALA A 80 0.22 -6.51 0.76
C ALA A 80 1.27 -7.41 0.10
N SER A 81 0.86 -8.31 -0.81
CA SER A 81 1.83 -9.17 -1.52
C SER A 81 2.68 -8.40 -2.52
N SER A 82 2.15 -7.30 -3.06
CA SER A 82 2.73 -6.57 -4.19
C SER A 82 2.76 -5.05 -3.92
N PRO A 83 3.51 -4.60 -2.90
CA PRO A 83 3.53 -3.18 -2.53
C PRO A 83 4.07 -2.29 -3.65
N SER A 84 4.99 -2.78 -4.49
CA SER A 84 5.55 -2.03 -5.61
C SER A 84 4.51 -1.60 -6.65
N LEU A 85 3.35 -2.27 -6.73
CA LEU A 85 2.30 -1.94 -7.70
C LEU A 85 1.49 -0.71 -7.29
N SER A 86 1.34 -0.44 -5.99
CA SER A 86 0.47 0.65 -5.54
C SER A 86 0.88 1.29 -4.21
N ARG A 87 2.13 1.21 -3.77
CA ARG A 87 2.63 1.96 -2.61
C ARG A 87 2.61 3.47 -2.86
N LEU A 88 2.58 4.24 -1.77
CA LEU A 88 2.86 5.67 -1.84
C LEU A 88 4.38 5.86 -1.90
N ASP A 89 4.87 6.33 -3.03
CA ASP A 89 6.27 6.71 -3.21
C ASP A 89 6.44 8.23 -3.09
N HIS A 90 6.66 8.73 -1.87
CA HIS A 90 6.92 10.15 -1.62
C HIS A 90 8.43 10.41 -1.49
N ALA A 91 8.86 11.66 -1.72
CA ALA A 91 10.28 12.04 -1.62
C ALA A 91 10.89 11.77 -0.23
N VAL A 92 10.07 11.87 0.82
CA VAL A 92 10.48 11.69 2.22
C VAL A 92 9.93 10.40 2.83
N TYR A 93 8.74 9.96 2.41
CA TYR A 93 8.02 8.86 3.06
C TYR A 93 7.69 7.77 2.04
N ASP A 94 7.72 6.52 2.46
CA ASP A 94 7.24 5.38 1.68
C ASP A 94 6.20 4.64 2.53
N VAL A 95 4.98 4.43 2.02
CA VAL A 95 3.88 3.82 2.78
C VAL A 95 3.30 2.66 1.99
N TRP A 96 3.16 1.52 2.65
CA TRP A 96 2.51 0.34 2.08
C TRP A 96 1.75 -0.46 3.14
N VAL A 97 0.83 -1.30 2.66
CA VAL A 97 0.05 -2.23 3.50
C VAL A 97 0.90 -3.46 3.79
N ILE A 98 0.85 -3.94 5.04
CA ILE A 98 1.44 -5.21 5.45
C ILE A 98 0.38 -6.29 5.53
N GLU A 99 -0.74 -6.02 6.20
CA GLU A 99 -1.83 -6.97 6.32
C GLU A 99 -3.15 -6.30 6.73
N CYS A 100 -4.23 -7.04 6.52
CA CYS A 100 -5.56 -6.76 7.06
C CYS A 100 -5.86 -7.75 8.18
N ARG A 101 -6.30 -7.27 9.35
CA ARG A 101 -6.65 -8.14 10.48
C ARG A 101 -7.87 -7.66 11.24
N ASN A 102 -8.46 -8.57 12.00
CA ASN A 102 -9.57 -8.27 12.89
C ASN A 102 -9.04 -7.81 14.25
N ALA A 103 -9.84 -7.02 14.98
CA ALA A 103 -9.48 -6.47 16.28
C ALA A 103 -9.17 -7.53 17.37
N THR A 104 -9.46 -8.80 17.11
CA THR A 104 -9.23 -9.92 18.02
C THR A 104 -7.80 -10.50 17.96
N THR A 105 -6.98 -10.15 16.96
CA THR A 105 -5.63 -10.75 16.76
C THR A 105 -4.50 -9.75 17.01
N SER A 106 -4.65 -8.84 17.98
CA SER A 106 -3.58 -7.91 18.37
C SER A 106 -2.80 -8.44 19.57
N LYS A 107 -2.13 -9.60 19.43
CA LYS A 107 -1.08 -10.02 20.39
C LYS A 107 -0.15 -11.10 19.79
N SER A 108 1.11 -10.71 19.64
CA SER A 108 2.31 -11.57 19.67
C SER A 108 2.45 -12.66 18.60
N GLU A 109 3.25 -12.37 17.56
CA GLU A 109 4.10 -13.41 16.95
C GLU A 109 5.41 -13.45 17.73
N GLU A 110 5.46 -14.30 18.76
CA GLU A 110 6.69 -14.90 19.26
C GLU A 110 6.82 -16.21 18.48
N PHE A 111 7.69 -16.21 17.47
CA PHE A 111 7.90 -17.36 16.60
C PHE A 111 8.58 -18.47 17.40
N SER A 112 7.85 -19.58 17.54
CA SER A 112 8.32 -20.84 18.09
C SER A 112 9.50 -21.38 17.28
N SER A 113 10.55 -21.82 17.96
CA SER A 113 11.42 -22.86 17.40
C SER A 113 11.57 -23.94 18.46
N GLU A 114 10.61 -24.85 18.43
CA GLU A 114 10.70 -26.17 19.05
C GLU A 114 11.59 -27.05 18.16
N THR A 115 12.72 -27.52 18.68
CA THR A 115 13.50 -28.62 18.08
C THR A 115 13.36 -29.84 18.99
N ALA A 116 12.70 -30.87 18.48
CA ALA A 116 12.63 -32.24 19.02
C ALA A 116 13.70 -33.16 18.35
N PRO A 117 13.77 -34.49 18.58
CA PRO A 117 14.10 -35.21 19.82
C PRO A 117 15.21 -36.31 19.65
N ASP A 118 15.68 -36.85 20.79
CA ASP A 118 16.15 -38.23 21.12
C ASP A 118 17.09 -39.06 20.20
N ARG A 119 18.36 -39.30 20.64
CA ARG A 119 18.99 -40.63 20.92
C ARG A 119 20.52 -40.59 21.03
N ALA A 120 21.07 -41.21 22.08
CA ALA A 120 22.46 -41.67 22.25
C ALA A 120 22.53 -43.22 22.09
N PRO A 121 23.67 -43.95 22.18
CA PRO A 121 25.10 -43.58 22.33
C PRO A 121 26.06 -44.37 21.36
N ASP A 122 27.37 -44.25 21.61
CA ASP A 122 28.51 -45.12 21.19
C ASP A 122 29.20 -44.94 19.81
N ALA A 123 30.39 -44.32 19.81
CA ALA A 123 31.69 -44.94 19.47
C ALA A 123 32.80 -43.87 19.27
N GLN A 124 33.91 -44.00 19.99
CA GLN A 124 35.16 -43.23 19.82
C GLN A 124 36.10 -43.90 18.77
N PRO A 125 37.36 -43.44 18.56
CA PRO A 125 37.85 -42.10 18.12
C PRO A 125 38.92 -42.24 17.01
N LEU A 126 39.30 -41.18 16.26
CA LEU A 126 40.67 -41.08 15.68
C LEU A 126 41.09 -39.63 15.37
N THR A 127 42.05 -39.16 16.18
CA THR A 127 43.28 -38.40 15.83
C THR A 127 43.21 -37.14 14.96
N GLY A 128 43.66 -36.01 15.52
CA GLY A 128 44.06 -34.84 14.73
C GLY A 128 44.28 -33.55 15.53
N LYS A 129 45.34 -33.53 16.36
CA LYS A 129 46.22 -32.39 16.71
C LYS A 129 46.21 -31.25 15.66
N GLU A 130 46.35 -29.95 15.88
CA GLU A 130 46.59 -29.01 16.99
C GLU A 130 46.44 -27.63 16.27
N ASP A 131 45.92 -26.57 16.90
CA ASP A 131 46.32 -25.16 16.71
C ASP A 131 45.24 -24.21 17.27
N ASP A 132 45.53 -23.71 18.47
CA ASP A 132 44.70 -22.85 19.31
C ASP A 132 44.88 -21.38 18.86
N ILE A 133 43.86 -20.84 18.20
CA ILE A 133 43.67 -19.38 18.03
C ILE A 133 42.49 -18.97 18.90
N GLY A 134 42.81 -18.44 20.09
CA GLY A 134 41.86 -17.88 21.04
C GLY A 134 41.04 -16.73 20.44
N PHE A 135 39.78 -17.02 20.11
CA PHE A 135 38.77 -16.03 19.77
C PHE A 135 37.93 -15.71 21.02
N VAL A 136 38.24 -14.59 21.66
CA VAL A 136 37.46 -14.04 22.78
C VAL A 136 36.10 -13.54 22.29
N GLN A 137 35.04 -14.26 22.64
CA GLN A 137 33.64 -13.84 22.46
C GLN A 137 33.31 -12.70 23.43
N GLY A 138 33.11 -11.50 22.87
CA GLY A 138 32.48 -10.37 23.56
C GLY A 138 30.96 -10.45 23.42
N ALA A 139 30.30 -10.48 24.58
CA ALA A 139 28.87 -10.65 24.80
C ALA A 139 27.94 -9.73 23.97
N ALA A 140 26.83 -10.32 23.54
CA ALA A 140 25.64 -9.61 23.06
C ALA A 140 24.98 -8.84 24.21
N PRO A 141 24.60 -7.55 24.03
CA PRO A 141 23.72 -6.88 24.96
C PRO A 141 22.26 -7.24 24.70
N ALA A 142 21.57 -7.70 25.75
CA ALA A 142 20.13 -7.84 25.81
C ALA A 142 19.44 -6.49 25.52
N PRO A 143 18.31 -6.45 24.79
CA PRO A 143 17.49 -5.25 24.74
C PRO A 143 16.74 -5.11 26.08
N ASP A 144 17.23 -4.21 26.91
CA ASP A 144 16.54 -3.75 28.10
C ASP A 144 15.20 -3.10 27.74
N LYS A 145 14.22 -3.37 28.59
CA LYS A 145 12.84 -2.89 28.49
C LYS A 145 12.78 -1.37 28.63
N ALA A 146 12.09 -0.71 27.69
CA ALA A 146 11.26 0.45 28.00
C ALA A 146 10.21 0.64 26.89
N ALA A 147 9.10 -0.07 27.00
CA ALA A 147 7.89 0.21 26.25
C ALA A 147 7.26 1.49 26.80
N GLU A 148 7.62 2.66 26.26
CA GLU A 148 6.84 3.86 26.48
C GLU A 148 5.62 3.85 25.55
N ARG A 149 4.51 3.44 26.15
CA ARG A 149 3.17 3.39 25.58
C ARG A 149 2.70 4.81 25.23
N VAL A 150 2.97 5.27 24.01
CA VAL A 150 2.30 6.48 23.49
C VAL A 150 0.87 6.11 23.10
N LYS A 151 -0.03 6.35 24.05
CA LYS A 151 -1.49 6.35 23.87
C LYS A 151 -1.84 7.34 22.74
N PRO A 152 -2.60 6.96 21.69
CA PRO A 152 -3.10 7.95 20.75
C PRO A 152 -4.10 8.82 21.49
N GLU A 153 -3.69 10.04 21.82
CA GLU A 153 -4.61 11.06 22.28
C GLU A 153 -5.53 11.40 21.11
N ALA A 154 -6.82 11.13 21.33
CA ALA A 154 -7.89 11.46 20.43
C ALA A 154 -7.81 12.96 20.11
N ALA A 155 -7.58 13.29 18.85
CA ALA A 155 -7.73 14.66 18.37
C ALA A 155 -9.16 15.14 18.68
N PRO A 156 -9.33 16.34 19.27
CA PRO A 156 -10.66 16.87 19.54
C PRO A 156 -11.40 17.14 18.23
N ALA A 157 -12.70 16.82 18.23
CA ALA A 157 -13.61 17.11 17.13
C ALA A 157 -13.55 18.61 16.77
N PRO A 158 -13.50 18.99 15.49
CA PRO A 158 -13.64 20.39 15.13
C PRO A 158 -15.06 20.85 15.45
N ALA A 159 -15.13 21.85 16.33
CA ALA A 159 -16.35 22.58 16.66
C ALA A 159 -17.05 23.09 15.40
N SER A 160 -18.37 22.99 15.41
CA SER A 160 -19.28 23.57 14.41
C SER A 160 -18.92 25.04 14.14
N PRO A 161 -18.93 25.50 12.89
CA PRO A 161 -18.69 26.91 12.58
C PRO A 161 -19.88 27.77 13.08
N PRO A 162 -19.63 29.00 13.57
CA PRO A 162 -20.69 29.92 13.95
C PRO A 162 -21.39 30.49 12.72
N ALA A 163 -22.73 30.51 12.75
CA ALA A 163 -23.56 31.22 11.80
C ALA A 163 -23.23 32.73 11.85
N THR A 164 -22.71 33.27 10.75
CA THR A 164 -22.56 34.72 10.57
C THR A 164 -23.00 35.15 9.18
N LYS A 165 -24.22 35.69 9.15
CA LYS A 165 -24.78 36.79 8.35
C LYS A 165 -24.38 36.93 6.87
N SER A 166 -25.40 36.71 6.05
CA SER A 166 -25.64 37.29 4.72
C SER A 166 -25.24 38.77 4.62
N PRO A 167 -24.66 39.18 3.49
CA PRO A 167 -25.00 40.45 2.86
C PRO A 167 -25.83 40.24 1.59
N GLU A 168 -26.82 41.11 1.47
CA GLU A 168 -27.88 41.25 0.49
C GLU A 168 -27.42 41.87 -0.86
N GLU A 169 -28.00 41.35 -1.97
CA GLU A 169 -28.32 41.98 -3.28
C GLU A 169 -27.22 42.66 -4.15
N LYS A 170 -27.18 42.68 -5.52
CA LYS A 170 -28.04 42.38 -6.72
C LYS A 170 -27.15 42.67 -7.97
N PRO A 171 -27.57 42.57 -9.27
CA PRO A 171 -28.62 41.80 -9.95
C PRO A 171 -28.10 40.90 -11.10
N ALA A 172 -29.03 40.08 -11.60
CA ALA A 172 -28.93 39.22 -12.79
C ALA A 172 -28.40 39.92 -14.06
N GLN A 173 -27.48 39.27 -14.75
CA GLN A 173 -27.24 39.48 -16.19
C GLN A 173 -27.52 38.18 -16.94
N LYS A 174 -28.48 38.27 -17.86
CA LYS A 174 -29.00 37.19 -18.70
C LYS A 174 -28.21 37.14 -20.01
N LEU A 175 -27.29 36.19 -20.15
CA LEU A 175 -26.66 35.75 -21.41
C LEU A 175 -26.22 34.29 -21.18
N ARG A 176 -26.44 33.25 -21.99
CA ARG A 176 -27.05 32.95 -23.29
C ARG A 176 -27.14 31.40 -23.31
N PRO A 177 -28.13 30.72 -23.94
CA PRO A 177 -28.13 29.25 -24.00
C PRO A 177 -26.95 28.69 -24.83
N PRO A 178 -26.47 27.46 -24.57
CA PRO A 178 -25.40 26.84 -25.36
C PRO A 178 -25.87 26.59 -26.81
N PRO A 179 -24.98 26.68 -27.81
CA PRO A 179 -25.35 26.36 -29.18
C PRO A 179 -25.64 24.85 -29.32
N ALA A 180 -26.81 24.53 -29.86
CA ALA A 180 -27.13 23.21 -30.37
C ALA A 180 -26.31 22.96 -31.65
N HIS A 181 -25.29 22.11 -31.57
CA HIS A 181 -24.71 21.50 -32.76
C HIS A 181 -25.43 20.18 -33.04
N SER A 182 -26.53 20.35 -33.78
CA SER A 182 -27.06 19.34 -34.69
C SER A 182 -26.03 19.09 -35.80
N SER A 183 -25.82 17.82 -36.14
CA SER A 183 -25.58 17.25 -37.49
C SER A 183 -24.51 16.16 -37.45
N VAL A 184 -24.97 14.95 -37.16
CA VAL A 184 -24.30 13.71 -37.56
C VAL A 184 -24.38 13.63 -39.10
N PRO A 185 -23.27 13.46 -39.84
CA PRO A 185 -23.34 13.21 -41.28
C PRO A 185 -23.81 11.76 -41.55
N PRO A 186 -24.60 11.51 -42.61
CA PRO A 186 -25.06 10.16 -42.96
C PRO A 186 -23.90 9.30 -43.46
N LEU A 187 -23.98 8.02 -43.09
CA LEU A 187 -23.14 6.93 -43.56
C LEU A 187 -23.42 6.71 -45.07
N GLU A 188 -22.64 7.34 -45.95
CA GLU A 188 -22.69 7.01 -47.37
C GLU A 188 -21.78 5.83 -47.72
N LYS A 189 -22.44 4.92 -48.41
CA LYS A 189 -22.05 3.59 -48.83
C LYS A 189 -21.15 3.71 -50.06
N LEU A 190 -19.89 3.31 -49.96
CA LEU A 190 -19.05 3.12 -51.14
C LEU A 190 -19.38 1.77 -51.81
N PRO A 191 -19.67 1.75 -53.12
CA PRO A 191 -19.86 0.53 -53.89
C PRO A 191 -18.52 -0.13 -54.23
N GLY A 192 -18.55 -1.45 -54.34
CA GLY A 192 -17.38 -2.28 -54.65
C GLY A 192 -16.95 -2.27 -56.12
N SER A 193 -15.68 -2.61 -56.28
CA SER A 193 -15.02 -3.24 -57.44
C SER A 193 -13.98 -4.16 -56.80
N PHE A 194 -14.15 -5.49 -56.73
CA PHE A 194 -14.03 -6.47 -57.80
C PHE A 194 -12.85 -6.20 -58.73
N ASP A 195 -11.69 -6.74 -58.37
CA ASP A 195 -10.68 -7.23 -59.31
C ASP A 195 -10.00 -8.45 -58.67
N ASP A 196 -10.41 -9.63 -59.12
CA ASP A 196 -9.67 -10.88 -59.05
C ASP A 196 -8.38 -10.73 -59.86
N GLY A 197 -7.22 -11.10 -59.30
CA GLY A 197 -5.94 -10.86 -59.93
C GLY A 197 -4.79 -11.71 -59.41
N ASP A 198 -4.77 -12.95 -59.90
CA ASP A 198 -3.60 -13.73 -60.28
C ASP A 198 -2.82 -14.55 -59.23
N SER A 199 -3.08 -15.85 -59.34
CA SER A 199 -2.23 -16.98 -59.01
C SER A 199 -0.78 -16.82 -59.48
N ALA A 200 0.17 -17.03 -58.58
CA ALA A 200 1.44 -17.66 -58.95
C ALA A 200 1.76 -18.73 -57.89
N ALA A 201 1.62 -19.98 -58.32
CA ALA A 201 2.29 -21.11 -57.71
C ALA A 201 3.79 -20.94 -57.90
N ASP A 202 4.58 -21.22 -56.86
CA ASP A 202 5.98 -21.58 -57.04
C ASP A 202 6.24 -22.88 -56.28
N SER A 203 6.55 -23.88 -57.09
CA SER A 203 6.92 -25.26 -56.79
C SER A 203 8.28 -25.31 -56.07
N ASP A 204 8.44 -26.18 -55.09
CA ASP A 204 9.25 -27.41 -55.23
C ASP A 204 10.72 -27.14 -55.62
N ASP A 205 11.63 -27.22 -54.65
CA ASP A 205 12.96 -27.75 -54.92
C ASP A 205 13.50 -28.43 -53.65
N GLY A 206 13.42 -29.76 -53.67
CA GLY A 206 14.24 -30.60 -52.82
C GLY A 206 15.55 -30.94 -53.55
N ALA A 207 16.67 -30.81 -52.85
CA ALA A 207 17.92 -31.47 -53.23
C ALA A 207 18.73 -31.83 -51.97
N ASP A 208 18.96 -33.15 -51.85
CA ASP A 208 20.13 -33.88 -51.33
C ASP A 208 20.83 -33.42 -50.03
#